data_AF-A0A0C1BUU7-F1
#
_entry.id   AF-A0A0C1BUU7-F1
#
_cell.length_a   1.000
_cell.length_b   1.000
_cell.length_c   1.000
_cell.angle_alpha   90.00
_cell.angle_beta   90.00
_cell.angle_gamma   90.00
#
_symmetry.space_group_name_H-M   'P 1'
#
loop_
_entity.id
_entity.type
_entity.pdbx_description
1 polymer ?
#
loop_
_entity_poly.entity_id
_entity_poly.type
_entity_poly.pdbx_seq_one_letter_code
_entity_poly.pdbx_strand_id
1 'polypeptide(L)'
;MPLTDSDTGAGAVGGLRVQAAAVVTATAGAGAMLSLSAISIPVVLDTNSTPAHMVTQWIRIYHYGLIILPATCIATCMLYVYLAFSKRYVTNTSTNTPNHKDKHKHKTSHSHSRTYALAGVSTLAMVPFTWGVMAPTNNMLFALGEDGVELDELGLGAVRALVVRWSLLHVARSLFPLVGAIVGVMGLVRETLSDGQ
;
A
#
# COMPACT_ATOMS: atom_id res chain seq x y z
N MET A 1 4.84 -6.86 -42.84
CA MET A 1 3.44 -7.10 -42.42
C MET A 1 3.08 -5.97 -41.47
N PRO A 2 2.21 -5.02 -41.85
CA PRO A 2 1.83 -3.92 -40.96
C PRO A 2 0.87 -4.45 -39.90
N LEU A 3 1.13 -4.14 -38.64
CA LEU A 3 0.22 -4.41 -37.53
C LEU A 3 -1.07 -3.63 -37.76
N THR A 4 -2.21 -4.31 -37.73
CA THR A 4 -3.54 -3.71 -37.94
C THR A 4 -3.95 -2.89 -36.73
N ASP A 5 -4.67 -1.78 -36.94
CA ASP A 5 -5.18 -0.87 -35.89
C ASP A 5 -6.07 -1.54 -34.81
N SER A 6 -6.45 -2.81 -35.01
CA SER A 6 -7.12 -3.64 -34.02
C SER A 6 -6.25 -4.00 -32.81
N ASP A 7 -4.95 -4.20 -33.02
CA ASP A 7 -4.04 -4.69 -31.98
C ASP A 7 -3.60 -3.56 -31.03
N THR A 8 -3.55 -2.32 -31.53
CA THR A 8 -3.28 -1.11 -30.74
C THR A 8 -4.44 -0.75 -29.81
N GLY A 9 -5.69 -0.90 -30.27
CA GLY A 9 -6.88 -0.66 -29.44
C GLY A 9 -7.05 -1.67 -28.30
N ALA A 10 -6.78 -2.95 -28.55
CA ALA A 10 -6.87 -3.99 -27.54
C ALA A 10 -5.81 -3.84 -26.42
N GLY A 11 -4.60 -3.41 -26.78
CA GLY A 11 -3.51 -3.14 -25.83
C GLY A 11 -3.80 -1.97 -24.89
N ALA A 12 -4.41 -0.89 -25.40
CA ALA A 12 -4.78 0.29 -24.60
C ALA A 12 -5.86 -0.04 -23.55
N VAL A 13 -6.89 -0.80 -23.95
CA VAL A 13 -7.96 -1.26 -23.03
C VAL A 13 -7.39 -2.20 -21.95
N GLY A 14 -6.43 -3.04 -22.31
CA GLY A 14 -5.72 -3.90 -21.35
C GLY A 14 -4.97 -3.11 -20.28
N GLY A 15 -4.22 -2.07 -20.67
CA GLY A 15 -3.46 -1.22 -19.75
C GLY A 15 -4.34 -0.48 -18.75
N LEU A 16 -5.44 0.12 -19.22
CA LEU A 16 -6.38 0.86 -18.38
C LEU A 16 -7.02 -0.03 -17.30
N ARG A 17 -7.39 -1.28 -17.66
CA ARG A 17 -7.98 -2.24 -16.71
C ARG A 17 -7.01 -2.61 -15.58
N VAL A 18 -5.73 -2.77 -15.89
CA VAL A 18 -4.69 -3.08 -14.90
C VAL A 18 -4.43 -1.90 -13.97
N GLN A 19 -4.42 -0.67 -14.50
CA GLN A 19 -4.30 0.54 -13.68
C GLN A 19 -5.48 0.74 -12.73
N ALA A 20 -6.71 0.54 -13.22
CA ALA A 20 -7.91 0.61 -12.39
C ALA A 20 -7.91 -0.45 -11.28
N ALA A 21 -7.55 -1.70 -11.60
CA ALA A 21 -7.42 -2.77 -10.61
C ALA A 21 -6.37 -2.46 -9.53
N ALA A 22 -5.23 -1.89 -9.92
CA ALA A 22 -4.18 -1.47 -8.99
C ALA A 22 -4.69 -0.42 -7.99
N VAL A 23 -5.40 0.60 -8.48
CA VAL A 23 -5.97 1.67 -7.65
C VAL A 23 -7.05 1.14 -6.69
N VAL A 24 -7.96 0.31 -7.17
CA VAL A 24 -9.05 -0.24 -6.36
C VAL A 24 -8.50 -1.10 -5.22
N THR A 25 -7.57 -2.00 -5.53
CA THR A 25 -6.94 -2.86 -4.52
C THR A 25 -6.12 -2.06 -3.50
N ALA A 26 -5.38 -1.03 -3.94
CA ALA A 26 -4.63 -0.14 -3.06
C ALA A 26 -5.53 0.61 -2.07
N THR A 27 -6.62 1.18 -2.58
CA THR A 27 -7.55 1.99 -1.78
C THR A 27 -8.32 1.11 -0.78
N ALA A 28 -8.78 -0.05 -1.22
CA ALA A 28 -9.44 -1.01 -0.34
C ALA A 28 -8.51 -1.50 0.78
N GLY A 29 -7.25 -1.80 0.45
CA GLY A 29 -6.22 -2.19 1.43
C GLY A 29 -5.95 -1.09 2.47
N ALA A 30 -5.74 0.15 2.03
CA ALA A 30 -5.51 1.28 2.92
C ALA A 30 -6.72 1.56 3.83
N GLY A 31 -7.94 1.47 3.29
CA GLY A 31 -9.19 1.63 4.06
C GLY A 31 -9.37 0.56 5.13
N ALA A 32 -9.10 -0.70 4.79
CA ALA A 32 -9.14 -1.81 5.75
C ALA A 32 -8.08 -1.66 6.85
N MET A 33 -6.90 -1.11 6.54
CA MET A 33 -5.88 -0.81 7.55
C MET A 33 -6.32 0.30 8.50
N LEU A 34 -6.88 1.38 7.97
CA LEU A 34 -7.35 2.50 8.79
C LEU A 34 -8.53 2.11 9.69
N SER A 35 -9.43 1.23 9.24
CA SER A 35 -10.58 0.81 10.02
C SER A 35 -10.21 0.05 11.30
N LEU A 36 -9.10 -0.70 11.30
CA LEU A 36 -8.59 -1.36 12.51
C LEU A 36 -8.29 -0.36 13.61
N SER A 37 -7.59 0.73 13.27
CA SER A 37 -7.25 1.78 14.23
C SER A 37 -8.41 2.71 14.57
N ALA A 38 -9.29 2.98 13.59
CA ALA A 38 -10.40 3.92 13.74
C ALA A 38 -11.64 3.32 14.43
N ILE A 39 -11.85 2.00 14.32
CA ILE A 39 -13.04 1.33 14.83
C ILE A 39 -12.65 0.21 15.80
N SER A 40 -11.82 -0.74 15.38
CA SER A 40 -11.54 -1.93 16.20
C SER A 40 -10.79 -1.58 17.49
N ILE A 41 -9.81 -0.67 17.44
CA ILE A 41 -9.08 -0.27 18.65
C ILE A 41 -9.97 0.47 19.66
N PRO A 42 -10.76 1.51 19.30
CA PRO A 42 -11.70 2.11 20.25
C PRO A 42 -12.63 1.09 20.91
N VAL A 43 -13.15 0.12 20.15
CA VAL A 43 -13.97 -0.97 20.71
C VAL A 43 -13.18 -1.79 21.74
N VAL A 44 -11.94 -2.17 21.45
CA VAL A 44 -11.07 -2.86 22.43
C VAL A 44 -10.83 -1.99 23.67
N LEU A 45 -10.58 -0.70 23.49
CA LEU A 45 -10.28 0.19 24.61
C LEU A 45 -11.49 0.44 25.51
N ASP A 46 -12.69 0.47 24.95
CA ASP A 46 -13.92 0.78 25.70
C ASP A 46 -14.58 -0.47 26.32
N THR A 47 -14.36 -1.66 25.74
CA THR A 47 -15.06 -2.88 26.18
C THR A 47 -14.27 -3.73 27.19
N ASN A 48 -12.95 -3.59 27.28
CA ASN A 48 -12.13 -4.41 28.17
C ASN A 48 -11.93 -3.75 29.54
N SER A 49 -12.33 -4.46 30.59
CA SER A 49 -12.08 -4.08 31.99
C SER A 49 -10.84 -4.73 32.59
N THR A 50 -10.25 -5.73 31.93
CA THR A 50 -9.06 -6.45 32.42
C THR A 50 -7.91 -6.35 31.41
N PRO A 51 -6.65 -6.25 31.89
CA PRO A 51 -5.49 -6.18 31.01
C PRO A 51 -5.34 -7.43 30.14
N ALA A 52 -5.62 -8.61 30.70
CA ALA A 52 -5.54 -9.90 30.00
C ALA A 52 -6.46 -9.98 28.77
N HIS A 53 -7.74 -9.59 28.93
CA HIS A 53 -8.67 -9.59 27.79
C HIS A 53 -8.26 -8.57 26.72
N MET A 54 -7.78 -7.38 27.13
CA MET A 54 -7.33 -6.35 26.19
C MET A 54 -6.12 -6.80 25.36
N VAL A 55 -5.10 -7.39 25.99
CA VAL A 55 -3.93 -7.95 25.29
C VAL A 55 -4.37 -9.06 24.35
N THR A 56 -5.20 -9.99 24.83
CA THR A 56 -5.70 -11.11 24.01
C THR A 56 -6.43 -10.61 22.77
N GLN A 57 -7.33 -9.63 22.91
CA GLN A 57 -8.06 -9.06 21.78
C GLN A 57 -7.12 -8.33 20.81
N TRP A 58 -6.17 -7.55 21.32
CA TRP A 58 -5.16 -6.91 20.48
C TRP A 58 -4.34 -7.93 19.68
N ILE A 59 -3.90 -9.04 20.31
CA ILE A 59 -3.17 -10.13 19.62
C ILE A 59 -3.99 -10.69 18.47
N ARG A 60 -5.31 -10.90 18.67
CA ARG A 60 -6.20 -11.37 17.62
C ARG A 60 -6.34 -10.36 16.48
N ILE A 61 -6.53 -9.08 16.80
CA ILE A 61 -6.57 -8.00 15.80
C ILE A 61 -5.28 -7.99 14.97
N TYR A 62 -4.12 -8.05 15.64
CA TYR A 62 -2.83 -8.09 14.97
C TYR A 62 -2.72 -9.30 14.05
N HIS A 63 -3.10 -10.49 14.53
CA HIS A 63 -3.05 -11.74 13.78
C HIS A 63 -3.89 -11.67 12.49
N TYR A 64 -5.14 -11.23 12.57
CA TYR A 64 -5.99 -11.10 11.38
C TYR A 64 -5.51 -9.99 10.44
N GLY A 65 -5.01 -8.89 10.99
CA GLY A 65 -4.38 -7.83 10.20
C GLY A 65 -3.17 -8.34 9.40
N LEU A 66 -2.32 -9.17 10.02
CA LEU A 66 -1.14 -9.72 9.38
C LEU A 66 -1.45 -10.84 8.37
N ILE A 67 -2.59 -11.52 8.47
CA ILE A 67 -3.02 -12.51 7.47
C ILE A 67 -3.61 -11.82 6.23
N ILE A 68 -4.45 -10.80 6.40
CA ILE A 68 -5.23 -10.21 5.30
C ILE A 68 -4.44 -9.13 4.54
N LEU A 69 -3.64 -8.32 5.24
CA LEU A 69 -3.12 -7.06 4.70
C LEU A 69 -1.81 -7.18 3.90
N PRO A 70 -0.82 -8.02 4.26
CA PRO A 70 0.40 -8.17 3.47
C PRO A 70 0.14 -8.71 2.07
N ALA A 71 -0.79 -9.65 1.93
CA ALA A 71 -1.14 -10.24 0.63
C ALA A 71 -1.70 -9.17 -0.34
N THR A 72 -2.58 -8.29 0.14
CA THR A 72 -3.14 -7.21 -0.67
C THR A 72 -2.08 -6.17 -1.05
N CYS A 73 -1.20 -5.79 -0.11
CA CYS A 73 -0.11 -4.86 -0.40
C CYS A 73 0.90 -5.42 -1.42
N ILE A 74 1.24 -6.71 -1.33
CA ILE A 74 2.10 -7.39 -2.30
C ILE A 74 1.44 -7.40 -3.67
N ALA A 75 0.16 -7.80 -3.76
CA ALA A 75 -0.58 -7.82 -5.01
C ALA A 75 -0.62 -6.44 -5.67
N THR A 76 -0.95 -5.39 -4.91
CA THR A 76 -0.93 -4.00 -5.37
C THR A 76 0.46 -3.54 -5.80
N CYS A 77 1.50 -3.87 -5.04
CA CYS A 77 2.88 -3.55 -5.41
C CYS A 77 3.28 -4.23 -6.72
N MET A 78 2.93 -5.51 -6.89
CA MET A 78 3.19 -6.25 -8.13
C MET A 78 2.46 -5.63 -9.32
N LEU A 79 1.24 -5.14 -9.15
CA LEU A 79 0.52 -4.41 -10.18
C LEU A 79 1.23 -3.10 -10.56
N TYR A 80 1.67 -2.29 -9.58
CA TYR A 80 2.41 -1.05 -9.87
C TYR A 80 3.77 -1.33 -10.53
N VAL A 81 4.48 -2.36 -10.09
CA VAL A 81 5.74 -2.80 -10.68
C VAL A 81 5.52 -3.28 -12.11
N TYR A 82 4.51 -4.13 -12.34
CA TYR A 82 4.12 -4.59 -13.66
C TYR A 82 3.81 -3.41 -14.61
N LEU A 83 3.02 -2.42 -14.17
CA LEU A 83 2.74 -1.21 -14.94
C LEU A 83 3.99 -0.38 -15.23
N ALA A 84 4.91 -0.27 -14.28
CA ALA A 84 6.16 0.46 -14.46
C ALA A 84 7.10 -0.21 -15.48
N PHE A 85 7.12 -1.55 -15.55
CA PHE A 85 7.97 -2.32 -16.47
C PHE A 85 7.33 -2.54 -17.85
N SER A 86 6.04 -2.87 -17.93
CA SER A 86 5.33 -3.09 -19.19
C SER A 86 5.35 -1.84 -20.08
N LYS A 87 5.22 -0.63 -19.51
CA LYS A 87 5.35 0.62 -20.26
C LYS A 87 6.77 0.94 -20.75
N ARG A 88 7.79 0.52 -19.99
CA ARG A 88 9.19 0.67 -20.42
C ARG A 88 9.51 -0.22 -21.62
N TYR A 89 8.90 -1.41 -21.70
CA TYR A 89 9.09 -2.35 -22.80
C TYR A 89 8.53 -1.81 -24.13
N VAL A 90 7.32 -1.24 -24.13
CA VAL A 90 6.70 -0.64 -25.33
C VAL A 90 7.51 0.56 -25.83
N THR A 91 8.06 1.38 -24.92
CA THR A 91 8.86 2.56 -25.31
C THR A 91 10.20 2.18 -25.94
N ASN A 92 10.88 1.14 -25.42
CA ASN A 92 12.20 0.72 -25.92
C ASN A 92 12.15 -0.06 -27.25
N THR A 93 10.98 -0.58 -27.64
CA THR A 93 10.85 -1.36 -28.89
C THR A 93 10.62 -0.46 -30.12
N SER A 94 10.28 0.82 -29.91
CA SER A 94 9.95 1.76 -30.99
C SER A 94 11.12 2.61 -31.51
N THR A 95 12.34 2.46 -30.97
CA THR A 95 13.47 3.39 -31.25
C THR A 95 14.50 2.89 -32.26
N ASN A 96 14.19 1.93 -33.15
CA ASN A 96 15.15 1.37 -34.11
C ASN A 96 15.02 1.87 -35.56
N THR A 97 14.43 3.05 -35.77
CA THR A 97 14.48 3.76 -37.07
C THR A 97 15.24 5.08 -36.90
N PRO A 98 16.50 5.18 -37.37
CA PRO A 98 17.23 6.44 -37.31
C PRO A 98 16.66 7.40 -38.36
N ASN A 99 15.74 8.28 -37.96
CA ASN A 99 15.29 9.39 -38.81
C ASN A 99 15.94 10.69 -38.35
N HIS A 100 16.77 11.27 -39.21
CA HIS A 100 17.70 12.39 -38.95
C HIS A 100 17.00 13.76 -38.78
N LYS A 101 15.69 13.84 -38.48
CA LYS A 101 14.93 15.11 -38.54
C LYS A 101 14.19 15.53 -37.27
N ASP A 102 14.32 14.84 -36.15
CA ASP A 102 13.60 15.21 -34.92
C ASP A 102 14.52 15.79 -33.84
N LYS A 103 15.02 17.02 -34.04
CA LYS A 103 15.84 17.72 -33.04
C LYS A 103 15.04 18.42 -31.93
N HIS A 104 13.71 18.35 -31.89
CA HIS A 104 12.93 19.15 -30.93
C HIS A 104 11.75 18.52 -30.18
N LYS A 105 11.53 17.20 -30.24
CA LYS A 105 10.34 16.64 -29.55
C LYS A 105 10.55 15.24 -28.99
N HIS A 106 11.34 15.12 -27.92
CA HIS A 106 11.35 13.90 -27.12
C HIS A 106 11.43 14.23 -25.63
N LYS A 107 10.30 14.62 -25.03
CA LYS A 107 10.22 14.85 -23.57
C LYS A 107 8.85 14.52 -22.98
N THR A 108 8.32 13.31 -23.18
CA THR A 108 7.06 12.91 -22.52
C THR A 108 7.01 11.48 -21.97
N SER A 109 7.88 10.53 -22.38
CA SER A 109 7.72 9.13 -21.93
C SER A 109 8.20 8.83 -20.50
N HIS A 110 9.10 9.64 -19.90
CA HIS A 110 9.66 9.35 -18.56
C HIS A 110 8.73 9.62 -17.36
N SER A 111 7.64 10.38 -17.53
CA SER A 111 6.83 10.88 -16.39
C SER A 111 5.95 9.80 -15.74
N HIS A 112 5.38 8.90 -16.56
CA HIS A 112 4.40 7.90 -16.10
C HIS A 112 5.06 6.77 -15.29
N SER A 113 6.20 6.26 -15.76
CA SER A 113 6.95 5.21 -15.06
C SER A 113 7.47 5.66 -13.69
N ARG A 114 7.86 6.93 -13.54
CA ARG A 114 8.30 7.49 -12.26
C ARG A 114 7.15 7.56 -11.25
N THR A 115 5.94 7.91 -11.68
CA THR A 115 4.76 7.99 -10.81
C THR A 115 4.39 6.62 -10.23
N TYR A 116 4.30 5.59 -11.06
CA TYR A 116 4.00 4.22 -10.58
C TYR A 116 5.14 3.62 -9.74
N ALA A 117 6.40 3.96 -10.06
CA ALA A 117 7.54 3.58 -9.22
C ALA A 117 7.47 4.25 -7.83
N LEU A 118 7.15 5.55 -7.76
CA LEU A 118 6.96 6.26 -6.51
C LEU A 118 5.78 5.69 -5.70
N ALA A 119 4.69 5.30 -6.36
CA ALA A 119 3.56 4.63 -5.71
C ALA A 119 3.99 3.31 -5.05
N GLY A 120 4.71 2.44 -5.79
CA GLY A 120 5.24 1.19 -5.27
C GLY A 120 6.23 1.37 -4.12
N VAL A 121 7.20 2.28 -4.26
CA VAL A 121 8.19 2.59 -3.20
C VAL A 121 7.51 3.11 -1.94
N SER A 122 6.53 4.00 -2.08
CA SER A 122 5.79 4.55 -0.94
C SER A 122 5.05 3.45 -0.17
N THR A 123 4.42 2.51 -0.89
CA THR A 123 3.76 1.34 -0.27
C THR A 123 4.76 0.44 0.45
N LEU A 124 5.92 0.15 -0.16
CA LEU A 124 6.94 -0.72 0.44
C LEU A 124 7.64 -0.07 1.65
N ALA A 125 7.72 1.26 1.71
CA ALA A 125 8.32 1.98 2.83
C ALA A 125 7.61 1.74 4.17
N MET A 126 6.37 1.21 4.17
CA MET A 126 5.72 0.78 5.41
C MET A 126 6.48 -0.36 6.12
N VAL A 127 7.22 -1.20 5.38
CA VAL A 127 7.95 -2.35 5.94
C VAL A 127 9.09 -1.91 6.85
N PRO A 128 10.05 -1.08 6.43
CA PRO A 128 11.09 -0.58 7.33
C PRO A 128 10.54 0.26 8.47
N PHE A 129 9.42 0.98 8.27
CA PHE A 129 8.73 1.65 9.39
C PHE A 129 8.22 0.64 10.43
N THR A 130 7.65 -0.48 9.99
CA THR A 130 7.13 -1.52 10.88
C THR A 130 8.24 -2.12 11.72
N TRP A 131 9.36 -2.50 11.11
CA TRP A 131 10.47 -3.10 11.85
C TRP A 131 11.24 -2.09 12.71
N GLY A 132 11.50 -0.89 12.20
CA GLY A 132 12.32 0.10 12.91
C GLY A 132 11.58 0.85 14.01
N VAL A 133 10.28 1.11 13.84
CA VAL A 133 9.52 2.01 14.73
C VAL A 133 8.43 1.28 15.50
N MET A 134 7.71 0.37 14.84
CA MET A 134 6.53 -0.27 15.42
C MET A 134 6.86 -1.56 16.19
N ALA A 135 7.90 -2.29 15.79
CA ALA A 135 8.29 -3.57 16.38
C ALA A 135 8.49 -3.53 17.90
N PRO A 136 9.10 -2.50 18.52
CA PRO A 136 9.24 -2.45 19.98
C PRO A 136 7.89 -2.50 20.70
N THR A 137 6.89 -1.77 20.19
CA THR A 137 5.55 -1.76 20.80
C THR A 137 4.83 -3.09 20.58
N ASN A 138 4.98 -3.69 19.39
CA ASN A 138 4.43 -5.02 19.09
C ASN A 138 5.02 -6.07 20.03
N ASN A 139 6.34 -6.10 20.18
CA ASN A 139 7.05 -7.09 20.99
C ASN A 139 6.67 -6.99 22.47
N MET A 140 6.52 -5.76 23.00
CA MET A 140 6.02 -5.57 24.36
C MET A 140 4.61 -6.14 24.50
N LEU A 141 3.67 -5.80 23.61
CA LEU A 141 2.30 -6.31 23.68
C LEU A 141 2.22 -7.84 23.50
N PHE A 142 3.11 -8.44 22.71
CA PHE A 142 3.20 -9.89 22.61
C PHE A 142 3.76 -10.54 23.87
N ALA A 143 4.82 -9.99 24.46
CA ALA A 143 5.38 -10.49 25.71
C ALA A 143 4.36 -10.44 26.86
N LEU A 144 3.46 -9.46 26.85
CA LEU A 144 2.35 -9.37 27.80
C LEU A 144 1.28 -10.48 27.62
N GLY A 145 1.20 -11.09 26.44
CA GLY A 145 0.25 -12.17 26.16
C GLY A 145 0.86 -13.57 26.25
N GLU A 146 2.15 -13.68 26.56
CA GLU A 146 2.80 -14.94 26.89
C GLU A 146 2.52 -15.27 28.37
N ASP A 147 2.21 -16.55 28.64
CA ASP A 147 1.92 -17.03 30.00
C ASP A 147 3.13 -16.77 30.92
N GLY A 148 2.98 -15.87 31.89
CA GLY A 148 4.03 -15.57 32.89
C GLY A 148 4.18 -14.10 33.30
N VAL A 149 3.54 -13.16 32.61
CA VAL A 149 3.45 -11.77 33.07
C VAL A 149 2.23 -11.60 33.97
N GLU A 150 2.44 -11.20 35.23
CA GLU A 150 1.38 -10.77 36.14
C GLU A 150 0.78 -9.43 35.65
N LEU A 151 -0.16 -9.51 34.70
CA LEU A 151 -0.79 -8.36 34.07
C LEU A 151 -1.57 -7.48 35.06
N ASP A 152 -2.01 -8.07 36.17
CA ASP A 152 -2.70 -7.35 37.24
C ASP A 152 -1.76 -6.38 37.98
N GLU A 153 -0.45 -6.69 38.08
CA GLU A 153 0.54 -5.76 38.66
C GLU A 153 0.88 -4.60 37.70
N LEU A 154 0.96 -4.88 36.40
CA LEU A 154 1.21 -3.86 35.38
C LEU A 154 0.04 -2.87 35.27
N GLY A 155 -1.17 -3.37 35.51
CA GLY A 155 -2.41 -2.59 35.54
C GLY A 155 -2.97 -2.26 34.15
N LEU A 156 -4.30 -2.14 34.10
CA LEU A 156 -5.07 -1.84 32.87
C LEU A 156 -4.59 -0.57 32.15
N GLY A 157 -4.20 0.46 32.90
CA GLY A 157 -3.76 1.75 32.35
C GLY A 157 -2.49 1.65 31.50
N ALA A 158 -1.52 0.84 31.92
CA ALA A 158 -0.28 0.64 31.19
C ALA A 158 -0.52 -0.13 29.89
N VAL A 159 -1.30 -1.21 29.93
CA VAL A 159 -1.71 -1.97 28.74
C VAL A 159 -2.46 -1.07 27.75
N ARG A 160 -3.42 -0.27 28.25
CA ARG A 160 -4.16 0.71 27.45
C ARG A 160 -3.23 1.70 26.75
N ALA A 161 -2.24 2.23 27.46
CA ALA A 161 -1.27 3.16 26.87
C ALA A 161 -0.46 2.50 25.73
N LEU A 162 -0.06 1.23 25.88
CA LEU A 162 0.59 0.48 24.80
C LEU A 162 -0.33 0.27 23.60
N VAL A 163 -1.59 -0.12 23.81
CA VAL A 163 -2.55 -0.32 22.72
C VAL A 163 -2.85 1.00 21.99
N VAL A 164 -2.96 2.11 22.71
CA VAL A 164 -3.10 3.46 22.10
C VAL A 164 -1.87 3.82 21.28
N ARG A 165 -0.66 3.64 21.84
CA ARG A 165 0.59 3.89 21.12
C ARG A 165 0.68 3.04 19.86
N TRP A 166 0.35 1.76 19.96
CA TRP A 166 0.29 0.87 18.82
C TRP A 166 -0.68 1.38 17.76
N SER A 167 -1.87 1.82 18.15
CA SER A 167 -2.88 2.34 17.23
C SER A 167 -2.38 3.55 16.46
N LEU A 168 -1.72 4.49 17.14
CA LEU A 168 -1.11 5.66 16.49
C LEU A 168 -0.03 5.26 15.49
N LEU A 169 0.84 4.33 15.85
CA LEU A 169 1.86 3.80 14.95
C LEU A 169 1.23 3.04 13.76
N HIS A 170 0.15 2.31 13.98
CA HIS A 170 -0.57 1.61 12.93
C HIS A 170 -1.27 2.58 11.96
N VAL A 171 -1.83 3.69 12.46
CA VAL A 171 -2.35 4.80 11.62
C VAL A 171 -1.21 5.35 10.77
N ALA A 172 -0.08 5.71 11.38
CA ALA A 172 1.08 6.20 10.64
C ALA A 172 1.55 5.19 9.57
N ARG A 173 1.57 3.89 9.89
CA ARG A 173 1.87 2.81 8.94
C ARG A 173 0.89 2.79 7.75
N SER A 174 -0.39 3.04 7.98
CA SER A 174 -1.42 3.03 6.93
C SER A 174 -1.35 4.21 5.97
N LEU A 175 -0.65 5.30 6.33
CA LEU A 175 -0.45 6.44 5.43
C LEU A 175 0.47 6.09 4.26
N PHE A 176 1.42 5.16 4.43
CA PHE A 176 2.34 4.72 3.36
C PHE A 176 1.61 4.12 2.14
N PRO A 177 0.78 3.06 2.28
CA PRO A 177 0.00 2.54 1.16
C PRO A 177 -1.07 3.54 0.68
N LEU A 178 -1.60 4.40 1.55
CA LEU A 178 -2.54 5.46 1.13
C LEU A 178 -1.88 6.47 0.19
N VAL A 179 -0.68 6.94 0.52
CA VAL A 179 0.12 7.80 -0.36
C VAL A 179 0.41 7.08 -1.68
N GLY A 180 0.77 5.79 -1.63
CA GLY A 180 0.93 4.95 -2.82
C GLY A 180 -0.31 4.94 -3.71
N ALA A 181 -1.49 4.75 -3.12
CA ALA A 181 -2.78 4.78 -3.82
C ALA A 181 -3.05 6.14 -4.48
N ILE A 182 -2.86 7.25 -3.74
CA ILE A 182 -3.05 8.62 -4.26
C ILE A 182 -2.14 8.88 -5.45
N VAL A 183 -0.85 8.55 -5.33
CA VAL A 183 0.13 8.71 -6.41
C VAL A 183 -0.25 7.85 -7.63
N GLY A 184 -0.72 6.62 -7.40
CA GLY A 184 -1.23 5.74 -8.45
C GLY A 184 -2.44 6.32 -9.20
N VAL A 185 -3.41 6.89 -8.47
CA VAL A 185 -4.57 7.59 -9.05
C VAL A 185 -4.13 8.80 -9.87
N MET A 186 -3.21 9.60 -9.36
CA MET A 186 -2.68 10.75 -10.10
C MET A 186 -2.01 10.33 -11.42
N GLY A 187 -1.31 9.19 -11.43
CA GLY A 187 -0.74 8.60 -12.64
C GLY A 187 -1.81 8.24 -13.66
N LEU A 188 -2.87 7.55 -13.21
CA LEU A 188 -4.01 7.16 -14.05
C LEU A 188 -4.74 8.37 -14.64
N VAL A 189 -5.08 9.38 -13.83
CA VAL A 189 -5.81 10.58 -14.29
C VAL A 189 -5.02 11.34 -15.36
N ARG A 190 -3.71 11.53 -15.14
CA ARG A 190 -2.86 12.24 -16.10
C ARG A 190 -2.82 11.57 -17.48
N GLU A 191 -2.87 10.24 -17.50
CA GLU A 191 -2.86 9.44 -18.72
C GLU A 191 -4.21 9.52 -19.46
N THR A 192 -5.32 9.38 -18.73
CA THR A 192 -6.65 9.53 -19.34
C THR A 192 -6.89 10.91 -19.94
N LEU A 193 -6.29 11.96 -19.35
CA LEU A 193 -6.38 13.32 -19.88
C LEU A 193 -5.45 13.55 -21.09
N SER A 194 -4.31 12.86 -21.17
CA SER A 194 -3.40 13.00 -22.31
C SER A 194 -3.89 12.28 -23.56
N ASP A 195 -4.65 11.20 -23.41
CA ASP A 195 -5.14 10.40 -24.54
C ASP A 195 -6.42 10.97 -25.16
N GLY A 196 -7.05 11.97 -24.51
CA GLY A 196 -8.28 12.62 -24.96
C GLY A 196 -8.08 13.95 -25.72
N GLN A 197 -6.83 14.39 -25.95
CA GLN A 197 -6.49 15.59 -26.74
C GLN A 197 -5.81 15.21 -28.06
#